data_AF-A0A967T9C8-F1
#
_entry.id   AF-A0A967T9C8-F1
#
_cell.length_a   1.000
_cell.length_b   1.000
_cell.length_c   1.000
_cell.angle_alpha   90.00
_cell.angle_beta   90.00
_cell.angle_gamma   90.00
#
_symmetry.space_group_name_H-M   'P 1'
#
loop_
_entity.id
_entity.type
_entity.pdbx_description
1 polymer ?
#
loop_
_entity_poly.entity_id
_entity_poly.type
_entity_poly.pdbx_seq_one_letter_code
_entity_poly.pdbx_strand_id
1 'polypeptide(L)'
;MEAYNVRGSLKSLKQEPFITEKSPSEIVTLLKRRFSINDITSVDPRKDITISKERGILKVAIDFEIRKHALGNVDVVATFHERVEIVDH
;
A
#
# COMPACT_ATOMS: atom_id res chain seq x y z
N MET A 1 12.44 -3.58 -7.10
CA MET A 1 11.49 -4.72 -6.97
C MET A 1 10.44 -4.44 -5.90
N GLU A 2 10.83 -3.98 -4.71
CA GLU A 2 9.89 -3.69 -3.61
C GLU A 2 8.75 -2.72 -4.00
N ALA A 3 9.04 -1.59 -4.64
CA ALA A 3 7.98 -0.67 -5.12
C ALA A 3 6.99 -1.33 -6.10
N TYR A 4 7.46 -2.26 -6.94
CA TYR A 4 6.59 -3.03 -7.82
C TYR A 4 5.68 -3.99 -7.03
N ASN A 5 6.21 -4.62 -5.99
CA ASN A 5 5.44 -5.50 -5.10
C ASN A 5 4.39 -4.71 -4.30
N VAL A 6 4.71 -3.49 -3.83
CA VAL A 6 3.75 -2.59 -3.18
C VAL A 6 2.60 -2.27 -4.12
N ARG A 7 2.92 -1.84 -5.35
CA ARG A 7 1.93 -1.57 -6.39
C ARG A 7 1.06 -2.78 -6.72
N GLY A 8 1.64 -3.98 -6.81
CA GLY A 8 0.91 -5.22 -7.03
C GLY A 8 -0.03 -5.58 -5.88
N SER A 9 0.44 -5.43 -4.64
CA SER A 9 -0.35 -5.65 -3.43
C SER A 9 -1.53 -4.68 -3.32
N LEU A 10 -1.34 -3.43 -3.74
CA LEU A 10 -2.39 -2.42 -3.79
C LEU A 10 -3.41 -2.72 -4.90
N LYS A 11 -2.94 -3.06 -6.11
CA LYS A 11 -3.84 -3.40 -7.24
C LYS A 11 -4.68 -4.64 -6.99
N SER A 12 -4.16 -5.62 -6.26
CA SER A 12 -4.93 -6.83 -5.91
C SER A 12 -6.10 -6.55 -4.98
N LEU A 13 -6.23 -5.36 -4.38
CA LEU A 13 -7.46 -4.97 -3.67
C LEU A 13 -8.67 -4.92 -4.62
N LYS A 14 -8.46 -4.61 -5.91
CA LYS A 14 -9.55 -4.64 -6.92
C LYS A 14 -10.13 -6.04 -7.14
N GLN A 15 -9.38 -7.07 -6.78
CA GLN A 15 -9.77 -8.48 -6.96
C GLN A 15 -10.31 -9.08 -5.66
N GLU A 16 -10.27 -8.33 -4.55
CA GLU A 16 -10.78 -8.80 -3.26
C GLU A 16 -12.31 -8.64 -3.23
N PRO A 17 -13.06 -9.73 -3.02
CA PRO A 17 -14.52 -9.67 -2.92
C PRO A 17 -14.97 -8.76 -1.76
N PHE A 18 -16.00 -7.96 -2.00
CA PHE A 18 -16.62 -7.08 -1.01
C PHE A 18 -15.63 -6.10 -0.35
N ILE A 19 -14.55 -5.73 -1.04
CA ILE A 19 -13.52 -4.84 -0.52
C ILE A 19 -14.06 -3.45 -0.12
N THR A 20 -15.08 -2.99 -0.84
CA THR A 20 -15.83 -1.75 -0.58
C THR A 20 -16.61 -1.80 0.72
N GLU A 21 -16.98 -3.00 1.20
CA GLU A 21 -17.69 -3.22 2.47
C GLU A 21 -16.73 -3.32 3.67
N LYS A 22 -15.50 -3.81 3.47
CA LYS A 22 -14.49 -4.00 4.54
C LYS A 22 -14.09 -2.71 5.24
N SER A 23 -14.00 -2.69 6.57
CA SER A 23 -13.52 -1.53 7.32
C SER A 23 -12.06 -1.16 6.97
N PRO A 24 -11.63 0.10 7.20
CA PRO A 24 -10.24 0.49 6.95
C PRO A 24 -9.19 -0.40 7.64
N SER A 25 -9.46 -0.84 8.87
CA SER A 25 -8.56 -1.73 9.62
C SER A 25 -8.45 -3.12 8.99
N GLU A 26 -9.53 -3.66 8.43
CA GLU A 26 -9.52 -4.92 7.69
C GLU A 26 -8.71 -4.79 6.38
N ILE A 27 -8.88 -3.69 5.66
CA ILE A 27 -8.10 -3.40 4.44
C ILE A 27 -6.60 -3.29 4.77
N VAL A 28 -6.24 -2.57 5.84
CA VAL A 28 -4.85 -2.51 6.32
C VAL A 28 -4.33 -3.90 6.69
N THR A 29 -5.15 -4.75 7.32
CA THR A 29 -4.75 -6.11 7.69
C THR A 29 -4.51 -6.99 6.46
N LEU A 30 -5.33 -6.86 5.42
CA LEU A 30 -5.12 -7.54 4.14
C LEU A 30 -3.81 -7.10 3.48
N LEU A 31 -3.56 -5.79 3.41
CA LEU A 31 -2.31 -5.25 2.86
C LEU A 31 -1.09 -5.70 3.65
N LYS A 32 -1.15 -5.67 5.00
CA LYS A 32 -0.09 -6.19 5.87
C LYS A 32 0.27 -7.63 5.56
N ARG A 33 -0.74 -8.50 5.41
CA ARG A 33 -0.52 -9.90 5.07
C ARG A 33 0.18 -10.02 3.71
N ARG A 34 -0.27 -9.28 2.70
CA ARG A 34 0.35 -9.27 1.36
C ARG A 34 1.78 -8.72 1.38
N PHE A 35 2.04 -7.69 2.18
CA PHE A 35 3.39 -7.14 2.35
C PHE A 35 4.33 -8.15 2.98
N SER A 36 3.86 -8.86 4.01
CA SER A 36 4.66 -9.92 4.64
C SER A 36 4.95 -11.08 3.68
N ILE A 37 4.03 -11.42 2.77
CA ILE A 37 4.25 -12.47 1.76
C ILE A 37 5.27 -12.04 0.69
N ASN A 38 5.32 -10.74 0.35
CA ASN A 38 6.14 -10.20 -0.72
C ASN A 38 7.44 -9.52 -0.22
N ASP A 39 7.81 -9.78 1.03
CA ASP A 39 9.00 -9.20 1.70
C ASP A 39 9.09 -7.67 1.58
N ILE A 40 7.95 -7.00 1.72
CA ILE A 40 7.88 -5.53 1.74
C ILE A 40 8.14 -5.06 3.17
N THR A 41 9.18 -4.26 3.33
CA THR A 41 9.67 -3.73 4.62
C THR A 41 9.70 -2.21 4.66
N SER A 42 9.64 -1.55 3.50
CA SER A 42 9.72 -0.08 3.36
C SER A 42 8.43 0.66 3.70
N VAL A 43 7.32 -0.04 3.94
CA VAL A 43 6.00 0.55 4.20
C VAL A 43 5.63 0.32 5.66
N ASP A 44 5.42 1.39 6.44
CA ASP A 44 4.78 1.36 7.75
C ASP A 44 3.25 1.39 7.56
N PRO A 45 2.53 0.28 7.78
CA PRO A 45 1.10 0.21 7.48
C PRO A 45 0.23 1.13 8.33
N ARG A 46 0.75 1.70 9.42
CA ARG A 46 0.01 2.63 10.29
C ARG A 46 0.17 4.08 9.85
N LYS A 47 1.26 4.42 9.16
CA LYS A 47 1.61 5.80 8.80
C LYS A 47 1.48 6.07 7.31
N ASP A 48 1.85 5.07 6.51
CA ASP A 48 2.05 5.26 5.08
C ASP A 48 0.78 4.93 4.28
N ILE A 49 -0.21 4.27 4.90
CA ILE A 49 -1.46 3.87 4.24
C ILE A 49 -2.58 4.85 4.60
N THR A 50 -3.15 5.49 3.59
CA THR A 50 -4.35 6.32 3.72
C THR A 50 -5.54 5.61 3.06
N ILE A 51 -6.66 5.53 3.77
CA ILE A 51 -7.90 4.91 3.29
C ILE A 51 -9.03 5.91 3.47
N SER A 52 -9.76 6.18 2.39
CA SER A 52 -10.99 6.99 2.42
C SER A 52 -12.11 6.29 1.68
N LYS A 53 -13.32 6.35 2.25
CA LYS A 53 -14.54 5.88 1.60
C LYS A 53 -15.49 7.05 1.45
N GLU A 54 -15.77 7.44 0.21
CA GLU A 54 -16.67 8.56 -0.09
C GLU A 54 -17.58 8.19 -1.25
N ARG A 55 -18.90 8.36 -1.08
CA ARG A 55 -19.91 8.20 -2.15
C ARG A 55 -19.80 6.86 -2.92
N GLY A 56 -19.57 5.75 -2.22
CA GLY A 56 -19.43 4.42 -2.84
C GLY A 56 -18.07 4.17 -3.50
N ILE A 57 -17.12 5.08 -3.35
CA ILE A 57 -15.75 4.96 -3.87
C ILE A 57 -14.80 4.71 -2.72
N LEU A 58 -14.13 3.57 -2.74
CA LEU A 58 -13.01 3.26 -1.86
C LEU A 58 -11.72 3.74 -2.54
N LYS A 59 -10.98 4.62 -1.86
CA LYS A 59 -9.64 5.04 -2.25
C LYS A 59 -8.63 4.55 -1.23
N VAL A 60 -7.57 3.94 -1.72
CA VAL A 60 -6.43 3.50 -0.91
C VAL A 60 -5.16 4.07 -1.53
N ALA A 61 -4.39 4.80 -0.74
CA ALA A 61 -3.11 5.38 -1.12
C ALA A 61 -2.00 4.90 -0.18
N ILE A 62 -0.80 4.74 -0.74
CA ILE A 62 0.41 4.35 -0.01
C ILE A 62 1.54 5.29 -0.42
N ASP A 63 2.04 6.06 0.54
CA ASP A 63 3.14 7.00 0.37
C ASP A 63 4.32 6.51 1.21
N PHE A 64 5.43 6.14 0.56
CA PHE A 64 6.55 5.49 1.26
C PHE A 64 7.90 5.80 0.62
N GLU A 65 8.96 5.52 1.37
CA GLU A 65 10.34 5.74 0.95
C GLU A 65 11.12 4.44 0.95
N ILE A 66 11.88 4.18 -0.11
CA ILE A 66 12.90 3.13 -0.11
C ILE A 66 14.25 3.81 0.14
N ARG A 67 14.88 3.45 1.26
CA ARG A 67 16.22 3.90 1.64
C ARG A 67 17.22 2.79 1.38
N LYS A 68 18.30 3.10 0.65
CA LYS A 68 19.41 2.17 0.40
C LYS A 68 20.72 2.84 0.73
N HIS A 69 21.55 2.09 1.45
CA HIS A 69 22.90 2.51 1.74
C HIS A 69 23.73 2.59 0.46
N ALA A 70 24.41 3.71 0.23
CA ALA A 70 25.26 3.90 -0.94
C ALA A 70 26.74 3.73 -0.59
N LEU A 71 27.31 4.64 0.20
CA LEU A 71 28.73 4.58 0.59
C LEU A 71 28.98 5.38 1.87
N GLY A 72 29.74 4.82 2.81
CA GLY A 72 30.18 5.51 4.02
C GLY A 72 29.02 5.86 4.94
N ASN A 73 28.66 7.14 5.01
CA ASN A 73 27.50 7.66 5.74
C ASN A 73 26.42 8.24 4.81
N VAL A 74 26.42 7.86 3.53
CA VAL A 74 25.50 8.36 2.50
C VAL A 74 24.45 7.31 2.17
N ASP A 75 23.19 7.74 2.21
CA ASP A 75 22.03 6.96 1.79
C ASP A 75 21.36 7.59 0.56
N VAL A 76 20.82 6.74 -0.32
CA VAL A 76 19.93 7.14 -1.41
C VAL A 76 18.49 6.86 -0.98
N VAL A 77 17.63 7.85 -1.17
CA VAL A 77 16.20 7.77 -0.83
C VAL A 77 15.38 7.96 -2.11
N ALA A 78 14.44 7.06 -2.36
CA ALA A 78 13.45 7.18 -3.41
C ALA A 78 12.04 7.19 -2.80
N THR A 79 11.25 8.21 -3.13
CA THR A 79 9.88 8.38 -2.66
C THR A 79 8.90 7.87 -3.70
N PHE A 80 7.87 7.15 -3.25
CA PHE A 80 6.84 6.56 -4.08
C PHE A 80 5.45 6.96 -3.58
N HIS A 81 4.54 7.16 -4.54
CA HIS A 81 3.14 7.48 -4.31
C HIS A 81 2.29 6.51 -5.14
N GLU A 82 1.65 5.54 -4.49
CA GLU A 82 0.81 4.54 -5.14
C GLU A 82 -0.63 4.70 -4.68
N ARG A 83 -1.59 4.62 -5.62
CA ARG A 83 -3.02 4.76 -5.31
C ARG A 83 -3.89 3.85 -6.14
N VAL A 84 -5.02 3.47 -5.55
CA VAL A 84 -6.08 2.72 -6.24
C VAL A 84 -7.45 3.26 -5.83
N GLU A 85 -8.33 3.34 -6.81
CA GLU A 85 -9.75 3.65 -6.63
C GLU A 85 -10.58 2.44 -7.06
N ILE A 86 -11.58 2.12 -6.25
CA ILE A 86 -12.48 0.98 -6.42
C ILE A 86 -13.90 1.51 -6.24
N VAL A 87 -14.75 1.25 -7.22
CA VAL A 87 -16.15 1.67 -7.24
C VAL A 87 -17.01 0.45 -6.97
N ASP A 88 -17.93 0.57 -6.02
CA ASP A 88 -18.95 -0.43 -5.75
C ASP A 88 -19.90 -0.52 -6.96
N HIS A 89 -20.11 -1.72 -7.52
CA HIS A 89 -21.01 -1.96 -8.66
C HIS A 89 -22.29 -2.62 -8.18
#